data_AF-A0A1J3HRB7-F1
#
_entry.id   AF-A0A1J3HRB7-F1
#
_cell.length_a   1.000
_cell.length_b   1.000
_cell.length_c   1.000
_cell.angle_alpha   90.00
_cell.angle_beta   90.00
_cell.angle_gamma   90.00
#
_symmetry.space_group_name_H-M   'P 1'
#
loop_
_entity.id
_entity.type
_entity.pdbx_description
1 polymer ?
#
loop_
_entity_poly.entity_id
_entity_poly.type
_entity_poly.pdbx_seq_one_letter_code
_entity_poly.pdbx_strand_id
1 'polypeptide(L)'
;GREEVRKNALVMPLLVKKIPKVSEVATRSSLSVILKLCKTENALAVEEAVRLGAFQKVLLVLQVGYGGETKGKATELLRIMNTQMKIMSDDDDEDCVNSLMDVSQEAILMF
;
A
#
# COMPACT_ATOMS: atom_id res chain seq x y z
N GLY A 1 -6.18 8.95 20.28
CA GLY A 1 -5.93 7.60 19.76
C GLY A 1 -5.83 7.62 18.25
N ARG A 2 -6.90 7.27 17.52
CA ARG A 2 -6.94 7.30 16.05
C ARG A 2 -6.67 8.69 15.44
N GLU A 3 -7.24 9.74 16.02
CA GLU A 3 -6.99 11.12 15.60
C GLU A 3 -5.53 11.56 15.74
N GLU A 4 -4.84 11.03 16.75
CA GLU A 4 -3.42 11.36 16.99
C GLU A 4 -2.49 10.58 16.05
N VAL A 5 -2.89 9.36 15.69
CA VAL A 5 -2.22 8.56 14.66
C VAL A 5 -2.33 9.24 13.29
N ARG A 6 -3.46 9.88 12.99
CA ARG A 6 -3.65 10.69 11.78
C ARG A 6 -2.75 11.91 11.69
N LYS A 7 -2.69 12.69 12.76
CA LYS A 7 -1.94 13.95 12.79
C LYS A 7 -0.43 13.75 12.71
N ASN A 8 0.04 12.52 12.96
CA ASN A 8 1.46 12.22 12.99
C ASN A 8 1.93 11.71 11.61
N ALA A 9 2.60 12.59 10.87
CA ALA A 9 3.17 12.32 9.55
C ALA A 9 4.18 11.15 9.51
N LEU A 10 4.68 10.67 10.66
CA LEU A 10 5.60 9.53 10.71
C LEU A 10 4.88 8.18 10.76
N VAL A 11 3.58 8.15 11.05
CA VAL A 11 2.84 6.90 11.21
C VAL A 11 2.87 6.07 9.93
N MET A 12 2.40 6.62 8.80
CA MET A 12 2.35 5.87 7.55
C MET A 12 3.75 5.42 7.11
N PRO A 13 4.80 6.28 7.11
CA PRO A 13 6.18 5.85 6.84
C PRO A 13 6.68 4.70 7.72
N LEU A 14 6.39 4.73 9.02
CA LEU A 14 6.82 3.69 9.96
C LEU A 14 6.11 2.36 9.69
N LEU A 15 4.80 2.39 9.41
CA LEU A 15 4.01 1.20 9.09
C LEU A 15 4.49 0.57 7.77
N VAL A 16 4.66 1.37 6.72
CA VAL A 16 5.15 0.89 5.41
C VAL A 16 6.56 0.30 5.53
N LYS A 17 7.43 0.87 6.37
CA LYS A 17 8.78 0.35 6.62
C LYS A 17 8.78 -1.05 7.24
N LYS A 18 7.73 -1.43 7.98
CA LYS A 18 7.61 -2.76 8.62
C LYS A 18 7.20 -3.86 7.64
N ILE A 19 6.78 -3.53 6.41
CA ILE A 19 6.33 -4.51 5.40
C ILE A 19 7.48 -4.83 4.42
N PRO A 20 7.82 -6.12 4.17
CA PRO A 20 7.55 -7.32 4.98
C PRO A 20 8.66 -7.62 6.03
N LYS A 21 9.59 -6.67 6.21
CA LYS A 21 10.98 -6.88 6.67
C LYS A 21 11.21 -7.53 8.05
N VAL A 22 10.20 -7.68 8.91
CA VAL A 22 10.41 -8.00 10.33
C VAL A 22 9.88 -9.38 10.72
N SER A 23 8.58 -9.61 10.55
CA SER A 23 7.93 -10.89 10.84
C SER A 23 6.52 -10.91 10.23
N GLU A 24 5.92 -12.09 10.11
CA GLU A 24 4.52 -12.19 9.67
C GLU A 24 3.58 -11.41 10.61
N VAL A 25 3.77 -11.52 11.93
CA VAL A 25 2.94 -10.81 12.92
C VAL A 25 3.07 -9.30 12.78
N ALA A 26 4.30 -8.78 12.64
CA ALA A 26 4.52 -7.34 12.46
C ALA A 26 3.95 -6.84 11.12
N THR A 27 4.10 -7.62 10.06
CA THR A 27 3.54 -7.33 8.74
C THR A 27 2.02 -7.30 8.79
N ARG A 28 1.38 -8.32 9.36
CA ARG A 28 -0.08 -8.42 9.52
C ARG A 28 -0.64 -7.26 10.34
N SER A 29 0.03 -6.88 11.43
CA SER A 29 -0.36 -5.73 12.25
C SER A 29 -0.24 -4.42 11.46
N SER A 30 0.84 -4.24 10.70
CA SER A 30 1.04 -3.05 9.87
C SER A 30 -0.01 -2.95 8.78
N LEU A 31 -0.29 -4.05 8.06
CA LEU A 31 -1.38 -4.13 7.08
C LEU A 31 -2.73 -3.77 7.70
N SER A 32 -3.00 -4.23 8.93
CA SER A 32 -4.27 -3.93 9.62
C SER A 32 -4.44 -2.44 9.93
N VAL A 33 -3.36 -1.75 10.31
CA VAL A 33 -3.42 -0.32 10.60
C VAL A 33 -3.55 0.47 9.30
N ILE A 34 -2.72 0.20 8.30
CA ILE A 34 -2.78 0.88 6.99
C ILE A 34 -4.15 0.68 6.36
N LEU A 35 -4.68 -0.54 6.35
CA LEU A 35 -6.00 -0.84 5.79
C LEU A 35 -7.12 -0.07 6.51
N LYS A 36 -7.02 0.10 7.84
CA LYS A 36 -7.98 0.93 8.59
C LYS A 36 -7.88 2.39 8.18
N LEU A 37 -6.67 2.95 8.09
CA LEU A 37 -6.43 4.34 7.66
C LEU A 37 -6.97 4.57 6.24
N CYS A 38 -6.60 3.72 5.28
CA CYS A 38 -7.06 3.81 3.89
C CYS A 38 -8.58 3.65 3.71
N LYS A 39 -9.25 2.91 4.60
CA LYS A 39 -10.72 2.79 4.59
C LYS A 39 -11.42 4.00 5.20
N THR A 40 -10.79 4.71 6.15
CA THR A 40 -11.40 5.83 6.87
C THR A 40 -11.06 7.21 6.32
N GLU A 41 -9.91 7.37 5.65
CA GLU A 41 -9.29 8.68 5.37
C GLU A 41 -9.25 9.08 3.89
N ASN A 42 -10.03 8.41 3.04
CA ASN A 42 -10.15 8.71 1.61
C ASN A 42 -8.79 8.72 0.86
N ALA A 43 -8.79 9.26 -0.35
CA ALA A 43 -7.70 9.19 -1.34
C ALA A 43 -6.32 9.59 -0.79
N LEU A 44 -6.22 10.57 0.12
CA LEU A 44 -4.94 11.08 0.63
C LEU A 44 -4.10 10.03 1.37
N ALA A 45 -4.72 9.23 2.25
CA ALA A 45 -4.02 8.17 2.97
C ALA A 45 -3.57 7.05 2.01
N VAL A 46 -4.33 6.84 0.94
CA VAL A 46 -3.98 5.87 -0.10
C VAL A 46 -2.82 6.37 -0.95
N GLU A 47 -2.87 7.64 -1.38
CA GLU A 47 -1.82 8.31 -2.12
C GLU A 47 -0.50 8.33 -1.34
N GLU A 48 -0.53 8.70 -0.05
CA GLU A 48 0.65 8.71 0.81
C GLU A 48 1.27 7.31 0.91
N ALA A 49 0.45 6.28 1.18
CA ALA A 49 0.92 4.90 1.27
C ALA A 49 1.55 4.43 -0.04
N VAL A 50 0.94 4.77 -1.18
CA VAL A 50 1.45 4.46 -2.52
C VAL A 50 2.79 5.14 -2.77
N ARG A 51 2.90 6.45 -2.49
CA ARG A 51 4.12 7.25 -2.67
C ARG A 51 5.28 6.72 -1.84
N LEU A 52 4.98 6.14 -0.67
CA LEU A 52 5.95 5.47 0.21
C LEU A 52 6.33 4.04 -0.25
N GLY A 53 5.81 3.58 -1.39
CA GLY A 53 6.12 2.27 -1.97
C GLY A 53 5.35 1.10 -1.34
N ALA A 54 4.22 1.36 -0.67
CA ALA A 54 3.44 0.30 -0.03
C ALA A 54 2.93 -0.73 -1.05
N PHE A 55 2.56 -0.31 -2.26
CA PHE A 55 2.04 -1.20 -3.29
C PHE A 55 3.00 -2.37 -3.60
N GLN A 56 4.24 -2.05 -3.95
CA GLN A 56 5.30 -3.04 -4.24
C GLN A 56 5.56 -3.95 -3.03
N LYS A 57 5.60 -3.37 -1.83
CA LYS A 57 5.84 -4.11 -0.58
C LYS A 57 4.70 -5.08 -0.25
N VAL A 58 3.47 -4.72 -0.53
CA VAL A 58 2.29 -5.56 -0.30
C VAL A 58 2.18 -6.66 -1.37
N LEU A 59 2.64 -6.41 -2.59
CA LEU A 59 2.83 -7.48 -3.59
C LEU A 59 3.85 -8.52 -3.12
N LEU A 60 5.01 -8.08 -2.61
CA LEU A 60 6.01 -8.99 -2.04
C LEU A 60 5.44 -9.83 -0.90
N VAL A 61 4.56 -9.27 -0.06
CA VAL A 61 3.85 -10.02 1.00
C VAL A 61 3.07 -11.21 0.44
N LEU A 62 2.41 -11.06 -0.71
CA LEU A 62 1.68 -12.14 -1.36
C LEU A 62 2.64 -13.20 -1.94
N GLN A 63 3.77 -12.77 -2.49
CA GLN A 63 4.78 -13.65 -3.09
C GLN A 63 5.52 -14.50 -2.05
N VAL A 64 5.75 -13.97 -0.85
CA VAL A 64 6.44 -14.69 0.24
C VAL A 64 5.58 -15.81 0.86
N GLY A 65 4.26 -15.82 0.62
CA GLY A 65 3.40 -16.92 1.03
C GLY A 65 2.99 -16.92 2.51
N TYR A 66 2.78 -15.75 3.12
CA TYR A 66 2.23 -15.66 4.48
C TYR A 66 0.82 -16.27 4.61
N GLY A 67 0.41 -16.58 5.85
CA GLY A 67 -0.86 -17.24 6.16
C GLY A 67 -2.11 -16.50 5.68
N GLY A 68 -3.24 -17.22 5.65
CA GLY A 68 -4.48 -16.76 5.01
C GLY A 68 -4.99 -15.39 5.50
N GLU A 69 -4.84 -15.09 6.80
CA GLU A 69 -5.26 -13.80 7.35
C GLU A 69 -4.39 -12.63 6.85
N THR A 70 -3.08 -12.84 6.74
CA THR A 70 -2.12 -11.85 6.22
C THR A 70 -2.36 -11.63 4.73
N LYS A 71 -2.52 -12.73 3.98
CA LYS A 71 -2.88 -12.72 2.56
C LYS A 71 -4.16 -11.95 2.29
N GLY A 72 -5.22 -12.21 3.05
CA GLY A 72 -6.51 -11.51 2.90
C GLY A 72 -6.39 -9.99 3.06
N LYS A 73 -5.67 -9.53 4.09
CA LYS A 73 -5.44 -8.09 4.31
C LYS A 73 -4.59 -7.46 3.20
N ALA A 74 -3.55 -8.16 2.73
CA ALA A 74 -2.70 -7.70 1.65
C ALA A 74 -3.48 -7.53 0.34
N THR A 75 -4.28 -8.53 -0.03
CA THR A 75 -5.15 -8.48 -1.20
C THR A 75 -6.16 -7.33 -1.13
N GLU A 76 -6.79 -7.14 0.04
CA GLU A 76 -7.76 -6.06 0.22
C GLU A 76 -7.10 -4.67 0.10
N LEU A 77 -5.90 -4.51 0.67
CA LEU A 77 -5.17 -3.25 0.58
C LEU A 77 -4.75 -2.92 -0.86
N LEU A 78 -4.27 -3.91 -1.62
CA LEU A 78 -3.97 -3.73 -3.05
C LEU A 78 -5.21 -3.34 -3.86
N ARG A 79 -6.38 -3.91 -3.54
CA ARG A 79 -7.65 -3.55 -4.20
C ARG A 79 -8.00 -2.07 -3.96
N ILE A 80 -7.86 -1.58 -2.74
CA ILE A 80 -8.11 -0.17 -2.41
C ILE A 80 -7.13 0.73 -3.16
N MET A 81 -5.82 0.42 -3.11
CA MET A 81 -4.79 1.20 -3.81
C MET A 81 -5.04 1.27 -5.31
N ASN A 82 -5.32 0.14 -5.95
CA ASN A 82 -5.60 0.08 -7.38
C ASN A 82 -6.88 0.84 -7.77
N THR A 83 -7.91 0.82 -6.92
CA THR A 83 -9.16 1.55 -7.18
C THR A 83 -8.94 3.05 -7.13
N GLN A 84 -8.18 3.54 -6.15
CA GLN A 84 -7.89 4.97 -6.00
C GLN A 84 -6.91 5.48 -7.07
N MET A 85 -5.90 4.70 -7.46
CA MET A 85 -5.00 5.06 -8.58
C MET A 85 -5.76 5.25 -9.90
N LYS A 86 -6.77 4.41 -10.17
CA LYS A 86 -7.59 4.55 -11.38
C LYS A 86 -8.41 5.84 -11.39
N ILE A 87 -8.94 6.24 -10.24
CA ILE A 87 -9.69 7.50 -10.10
C ILE A 87 -8.77 8.71 -10.34
N MET A 88 -7.52 8.64 -9.90
CA MET A 88 -6.52 9.71 -10.13
C MET A 88 -6.05 9.83 -11.58
N SER A 89 -6.43 8.90 -12.46
CA SER A 89 -6.00 8.89 -13.87
C SER A 89 -6.95 9.66 -14.79
N ASP A 90 -8.08 10.16 -14.26
CA ASP A 90 -9.14 10.82 -15.04
C ASP A 90 -9.10 12.37 -14.93
N ASP A 91 -8.16 12.95 -14.18
CA ASP A 91 -7.94 14.40 -14.08
C ASP A 91 -6.61 14.78 -14.77
N ASP A 92 -6.69 15.65 -15.77
CA ASP A 92 -5.60 16.17 -16.59
C ASP A 92 -4.50 16.87 -15.75
N ASP A 93 -3.40 16.18 -15.45
CA ASP A 93 -2.08 16.79 -15.18
C ASP A 93 -0.97 15.77 -15.52
N GLU A 94 -0.55 15.82 -16.77
CA GLU A 94 0.59 15.11 -17.34
C GLU A 94 1.89 15.69 -16.77
N ASP A 95 2.37 15.18 -15.63
CA ASP A 95 3.80 15.11 -15.27
C ASP A 95 4.00 14.52 -13.86
N CYS A 96 4.21 13.19 -13.77
CA CYS A 96 5.09 12.53 -12.77
C CYS A 96 5.04 10.98 -12.78
N VAL A 97 4.45 10.31 -13.78
CA VAL A 97 4.33 8.83 -13.76
C VAL A 97 5.24 8.11 -14.78
N ASN A 98 6.26 8.76 -15.34
CA ASN A 98 7.14 8.12 -16.32
C ASN A 98 8.37 7.39 -15.73
N SER A 99 8.24 6.75 -14.57
CA SER A 99 9.27 5.79 -14.13
C SER A 99 8.77 4.58 -13.33
N LEU A 100 7.45 4.46 -13.07
CA LEU A 100 6.92 3.39 -12.22
C LEU A 100 6.12 2.32 -13.00
N MET A 101 5.66 2.65 -14.21
CA MET A 101 4.93 1.70 -15.04
C MET A 101 5.85 0.72 -15.79
N ASP A 102 7.11 1.08 -16.09
CA ASP A 102 8.04 0.17 -16.79
C ASP A 102 8.50 -1.01 -15.90
N VAL A 103 8.83 -0.75 -14.64
CA VAL A 103 9.29 -1.84 -13.73
C VAL A 103 8.14 -2.79 -13.37
N SER A 104 6.91 -2.30 -13.41
CA SER A 104 5.72 -3.09 -13.06
C SER A 104 5.25 -3.98 -14.21
N GLN A 105 5.43 -3.57 -15.48
CA GLN A 105 5.07 -4.40 -16.63
C GLN A 105 6.04 -5.57 -16.85
N GLU A 106 7.35 -5.40 -16.61
CA GLU A 106 8.29 -6.54 -16.67
C GLU A 106 8.04 -7.56 -15.55
N ALA A 107 7.69 -7.10 -14.34
CA ALA A 107 7.39 -8.00 -13.23
C ALA A 107 6.07 -8.77 -13.41
N ILE A 108 5.11 -8.22 -14.15
CA ILE A 108 3.84 -8.89 -14.48
C ILE A 108 4.02 -9.89 -15.63
N LEU A 109 4.96 -9.65 -16.56
CA LEU A 109 5.28 -10.58 -17.66
C LEU A 109 6.16 -11.77 -17.25
N MET A 110 6.73 -11.76 -16.04
CA MET A 110 7.48 -12.91 -15.49
C MET A 110 6.63 -13.88 -14.65
N PHE A 111 5.29 -13.75 -14.66
CA PHE A 111 4.36 -14.70 -14.04
C PHE A 111 3.28 -15.20 -15.00
#